data_AF-A0A836T154-F1
#
_entry.id   AF-A0A836T154-F1
#
_cell.length_a   1.000
_cell.length_b   1.000
_cell.length_c   1.000
_cell.angle_alpha   90.00
_cell.angle_beta   90.00
_cell.angle_gamma   90.00
#
_symmetry.space_group_name_H-M   'P 1'
#
loop_
_entity.id
_entity.type
_entity.pdbx_description
1 polymer ?
#
loop_
_entity_poly.entity_id
_entity_poly.type
_entity_poly.pdbx_seq_one_letter_code
_entity_poly.pdbx_strand_id
1 'polypeptide(L)' 'MPTPAGLTPEGQRMLAVTALMAIWWIGEGTAIAVTALLPLVLFPLLGILPSKLVAPIYGNHL' A
#
# COMPACT_ATOMS: atom_id res chain seq x y z
N MET A 1 -17.09 -10.04 7.14
CA MET A 1 -16.21 -10.31 8.30
C MET A 1 -16.09 -9.02 9.08
N PRO A 2 -16.25 -9.00 10.41
CA PRO A 2 -16.19 -7.77 11.19
C PRO A 2 -14.78 -7.19 11.10
N THR A 3 -14.72 -5.90 10.87
CA THR A 3 -13.48 -5.14 10.77
C THR A 3 -12.76 -5.08 12.12
N PRO A 4 -11.41 -5.06 12.15
CA PRO A 4 -10.65 -5.01 13.41
C PRO A 4 -11.13 -3.84 14.26
N ALA A 5 -11.74 -4.15 15.41
CA ALA A 5 -12.36 -3.18 16.30
C ALA A 5 -11.29 -2.26 16.89
N GLY A 6 -11.21 -1.03 16.38
CA GLY A 6 -10.26 0.00 16.85
C GLY A 6 -9.50 0.73 15.75
N LEU A 7 -9.54 0.26 14.49
CA LEU A 7 -8.87 0.93 13.37
C LEU A 7 -9.86 1.76 12.53
N THR A 8 -9.41 2.93 12.07
CA THR A 8 -10.17 3.71 11.09
C THR A 8 -10.31 2.94 9.77
N PRO A 9 -11.34 3.23 8.95
CA PRO A 9 -11.50 2.62 7.64
C PRO A 9 -10.25 2.73 6.75
N GLU A 10 -9.51 3.83 6.86
CA GLU A 10 -8.26 4.07 6.15
C GLU A 10 -7.15 3.14 6.67
N GLY A 11 -7.02 2.97 7.99
CA GLY A 11 -6.03 2.07 8.60
C GLY A 11 -6.23 0.60 8.22
N GLN A 12 -7.47 0.18 8.00
CA GLN A 12 -7.79 -1.17 7.53
C GLN A 12 -7.40 -1.37 6.06
N ARG A 13 -7.66 -0.38 5.22
CA ARG A 13 -7.23 -0.39 3.81
C ARG A 13 -5.71 -0.42 3.70
N MET A 14 -5.02 0.36 4.55
CA MET A 14 -3.56 0.33 4.66
C MET A 14 -3.05 -1.07 5.02
N LEU A 15 -3.62 -1.70 6.05
CA LEU A 15 -3.26 -3.06 6.43
C LEU A 15 -3.49 -4.08 5.31
N ALA A 16 -4.58 -3.96 4.57
CA ALA A 16 -4.86 -4.84 3.44
C ALA A 16 -3.78 -4.73 2.36
N VAL A 17 -3.34 -3.50 2.03
CA VAL A 17 -2.25 -3.28 1.08
C VAL A 17 -0.93 -3.84 1.60
N THR A 18 -0.61 -3.62 2.89
CA THR A 18 0.61 -4.17 3.51
C THR A 18 0.61 -5.69 3.50
N ALA A 19 -0.51 -6.33 3.82
CA ALA A 19 -0.63 -7.79 3.76
C ALA A 19 -0.46 -8.33 2.34
N LEU A 20 -1.04 -7.65 1.34
CA LEU A 20 -0.86 -7.99 -0.07
C LEU A 20 0.61 -7.91 -0.49
N MET A 21 1.32 -6.84 -0.09
CA MET A 21 2.76 -6.71 -0.34
C MET A 21 3.57 -7.81 0.34
N ALA A 22 3.25 -8.16 1.59
CA ALA A 22 3.93 -9.23 2.33
C ALA A 22 3.75 -10.59 1.65
N ILE A 23 2.55 -10.90 1.16
CA ILE A 23 2.27 -12.14 0.42
C ILE A 23 3.11 -12.19 -0.86
N TRP A 24 3.20 -11.09 -1.61
CA TRP A 24 4.01 -11.05 -2.83
C TRP A 24 5.51 -11.07 -2.59
N TRP A 25 6.01 -10.50 -1.50
CA TRP A 25 7.42 -10.62 -1.12
C TRP A 25 7.79 -12.04 -0.71
N ILE A 26 6.93 -12.73 0.04
CA ILE A 26 7.19 -14.13 0.46
C ILE A 26 7.06 -15.10 -0.72
N GLY A 27 6.15 -14.83 -1.66
CA GLY A 27 5.89 -15.72 -2.79
C GLY A 27 6.89 -15.64 -3.94
N GLU A 28 7.89 -14.75 -3.89
CA GLU A 28 8.82 -14.43 -5.00
C GLU A 28 8.14 -14.15 -6.36
N GLY A 29 6.82 -13.92 -6.36
CA GLY A 29 6.01 -13.97 -7.58
C GLY A 29 6.15 -12.74 -8.49
N THR A 30 6.82 -11.68 -8.02
CA THR A 30 7.02 -10.44 -8.78
C THR A 30 8.34 -9.76 -8.42
N ALA A 31 8.90 -8.97 -9.34
CA ALA A 31 10.04 -8.11 -9.06
C ALA A 31 9.72 -7.16 -7.89
N ILE A 32 10.61 -7.07 -6.91
CA ILE A 32 10.48 -6.20 -5.71
C ILE A 32 10.11 -4.76 -6.09
N ALA A 33 10.64 -4.27 -7.22
CA ALA A 33 10.32 -2.94 -7.74
C ALA A 33 8.82 -2.75 -8.04
N VAL A 34 8.15 -3.77 -8.59
CA VAL A 34 6.71 -3.72 -8.88
C VAL A 34 5.92 -3.69 -7.57
N THR A 35 6.30 -4.54 -6.60
CA THR A 35 5.67 -4.59 -5.28
C THR A 35 5.84 -3.27 -4.52
N ALA A 36 7.00 -2.62 -4.64
CA ALA A 36 7.27 -1.34 -4.01
C ALA A 36 6.43 -0.19 -4.60
N LEU A 37 6.00 -0.25 -5.86
CA LEU A 37 5.18 0.77 -6.50
C LEU A 37 3.67 0.62 -6.23
N LEU A 38 3.23 -0.50 -5.68
CA LEU A 38 1.81 -0.74 -5.41
C LEU A 38 1.13 0.30 -4.52
N PRO A 39 1.74 0.77 -3.41
CA PRO A 39 1.12 1.79 -2.57
C PRO A 39 0.91 3.11 -3.32
N LEU A 40 1.77 3.44 -4.29
CA LEU A 40 1.64 4.65 -5.12
C LEU A 40 0.30 4.69 -5.86
N VAL A 41 -0.19 3.52 -6.27
CA VAL A 41 -1.48 3.39 -6.96
C VAL A 41 -2.60 3.10 -5.96
N LEU A 42 -2.41 2.12 -5.08
CA LEU A 42 -3.47 1.63 -4.19
C LEU A 42 -3.87 2.64 -3.11
N PHE A 43 -2.94 3.44 -2.58
CA PHE A 43 -3.27 4.42 -1.53
C PHE A 43 -4.22 5.53 -2.02
N PRO A 44 -3.99 6.19 -3.17
CA PRO A 44 -4.95 7.14 -3.71
C PRO A 44 -6.24 6.49 -4.19
N LEU A 45 -6.18 5.28 -4.76
CA LEU A 45 -7.36 4.57 -5.26
C LEU A 45 -8.30 4.13 -4.12
N LEU A 46 -7.72 3.72 -2.99
CA LEU A 46 -8.43 3.35 -1.77
C LEU A 46 -8.73 4.54 -0.86
N GLY A 47 -8.35 5.77 -1.24
CA GLY A 47 -8.57 6.97 -0.44
C GLY A 47 -7.85 6.99 0.91
N ILE A 48 -6.73 6.26 1.04
CA ILE A 48 -5.90 6.23 2.25
C ILE A 48 -5.07 7.51 2.35
N LEU A 49 -4.41 7.87 1.24
CA LEU A 49 -3.55 9.05 1.15
C LEU A 49 -3.64 9.63 -0.27
N PRO A 50 -3.73 10.95 -0.45
CA PRO A 50 -3.78 11.56 -1.77
C PRO A 50 -2.46 11.36 -2.53
N SER A 51 -2.55 11.20 -3.86
CA SER A 51 -1.40 10.91 -4.74
C SER A 51 -0.27 11.91 -4.61
N LYS A 52 -0.58 13.20 -4.37
CA LYS A 52 0.41 14.28 -4.13
C LYS A 52 1.29 14.05 -2.90
N LEU A 53 0.80 13.31 -1.90
CA LEU A 53 1.57 12.98 -0.70
C LEU A 53 2.32 11.65 -0.84
N VAL A 54 1.79 10.72 -1.65
CA VAL A 54 2.43 9.41 -1.87
C VAL A 54 3.54 9.49 -2.91
N ALA A 55 3.32 10.19 -4.02
CA ALA A 55 4.30 10.32 -5.11
C ALA A 55 5.70 10.77 -4.69
N PRO A 56 5.90 11.80 -3.85
CA PRO A 56 7.24 12.21 -3.43
C PRO A 56 7.97 11.19 -2.55
N ILE A 57 7.27 10.25 -1.90
CA ILE A 57 7.90 9.18 -1.10
C ILE A 57 8.55 8.13 -2.01
N TYR A 58 8.01 7.95 -3.22
CA TYR A 58 8.52 7.01 -4.22
C TYR A 58 9.38 7.68 -5.30
N GLY A 59 9.31 9.01 -5.42
CA GLY A 59 10.18 9.80 -6.28
C GLY A 59 11.56 9.91 -5.65
N ASN A 60 12.53 9.16 -6.17
CA ASN A 60 13.93 9.33 -5.80
C ASN A 60 14.37 10.75 -6.18
N HIS A 61 14.62 11.61 -5.20
CA HIS A 61 15.35 12.86 -5.41
C HIS A 61 16.83 12.48 -5.65
N LEU A 62 17.23 12.46 -6.92
CA LEU A 62 18.64 12.64 -7.28
C LEU A 62 19.07 14.08 -6.97
#